data_AF-A0A6H0WT35-F1
#
_entry.id   AF-A0A6H0WT35-F1
#
_cell.length_a   1.000
_cell.length_b   1.000
_cell.length_c   1.000
_cell.angle_alpha   90.00
_cell.angle_beta   90.00
_cell.angle_gamma   90.00
#
_symmetry.space_group_name_H-M   'P 1'
#
loop_
_entity.id
_entity.type
_entity.pdbx_description
1 polymer ?
#
loop_
_entity_poly.entity_id
_entity_poly.type
_entity_poly.pdbx_seq_one_letter_code
_entity_poly.pdbx_strand_id
1 'polypeptide(L)' 'MDFKQEVLDVLAEVCQDDIVKENPDIEIFEEGLLDSFGTVELLLAIENRFDILVPITEFDRDVWNTPNNIVNQLSELK' A
#
# COMPACT_ATOMS: atom_id res chain seq x y z
N MET A 1 -16.07 8.94 3.25
CA MET A 1 -15.31 7.72 2.97
C MET A 1 -14.16 7.66 3.94
N ASP A 2 -13.83 6.47 4.42
CA ASP A 2 -12.72 6.27 5.35
C ASP A 2 -11.44 6.06 4.55
N PHE A 3 -10.48 6.98 4.67
CA PHE A 3 -9.21 6.95 3.94
C PHE A 3 -8.48 5.62 4.11
N LYS A 4 -8.51 5.06 5.33
CA LYS A 4 -7.91 3.77 5.60
C LYS A 4 -8.54 2.65 4.75
N GLN A 5 -9.87 2.63 4.65
CA GLN A 5 -10.57 1.62 3.88
C GLN A 5 -10.25 1.72 2.39
N GLU A 6 -10.19 2.94 1.85
CA GLU A 6 -9.84 3.13 0.43
C GLU A 6 -8.40 2.71 0.13
N VAL A 7 -7.44 2.98 1.02
CA VAL A 7 -6.06 2.52 0.86
C VAL A 7 -5.98 1.00 0.91
N LEU A 8 -6.69 0.35 1.85
CA LEU A 8 -6.73 -1.11 1.94
C LEU A 8 -7.44 -1.75 0.73
N ASP A 9 -8.43 -1.08 0.15
CA ASP A 9 -9.07 -1.51 -1.09
C ASP A 9 -8.08 -1.48 -2.26
N VAL A 10 -7.32 -0.39 -2.43
CA VAL A 10 -6.26 -0.32 -3.45
C VAL A 10 -5.21 -1.42 -3.23
N LEU A 11 -4.80 -1.63 -1.98
CA LEU A 11 -3.80 -2.64 -1.67
C LEU A 11 -4.30 -4.06 -2.01
N ALA A 12 -5.57 -4.37 -1.72
CA ALA A 12 -6.18 -5.65 -2.07
C ALA A 12 -6.34 -5.81 -3.59
N GLU A 13 -6.67 -4.74 -4.33
CA GLU A 13 -6.71 -4.74 -5.80
C GLU A 13 -5.34 -5.11 -6.39
N VAL A 14 -4.26 -4.51 -5.87
CA VAL A 14 -2.88 -4.74 -6.36
C VAL A 14 -2.34 -6.11 -5.92
N CYS A 15 -2.58 -6.52 -4.67
CA CYS A 15 -2.16 -7.84 -4.17
C CYS A 15 -3.04 -8.98 -4.72
N GLN A 16 -4.17 -8.65 -5.34
CA GLN A 16 -5.19 -9.60 -5.81
C GLN A 16 -5.71 -10.52 -4.69
N ASP A 17 -5.66 -10.04 -3.45
CA ASP A 17 -5.99 -10.80 -2.25
C ASP A 17 -6.52 -9.86 -1.16
N ASP A 18 -7.68 -10.19 -0.59
CA ASP A 18 -8.28 -9.44 0.51
C ASP A 18 -7.62 -9.73 1.87
N ILE A 19 -6.62 -10.64 1.94
CA ILE A 19 -5.85 -10.93 3.15
C ILE A 19 -5.27 -9.67 3.81
N VAL A 20 -4.95 -8.64 3.03
CA VAL A 20 -4.44 -7.36 3.54
C VAL A 20 -5.48 -6.55 4.34
N LYS A 21 -6.78 -6.82 4.12
CA LYS A 21 -7.89 -6.25 4.91
C LYS A 21 -8.15 -7.09 6.15
N GLU A 22 -8.07 -8.42 6.03
CA GLU A 22 -8.32 -9.36 7.12
C GLU A 22 -7.18 -9.36 8.14
N ASN A 23 -5.94 -9.24 7.67
CA ASN A 23 -4.72 -9.16 8.46
C ASN A 23 -3.90 -7.92 8.06
N PRO A 24 -4.24 -6.73 8.57
CA PRO A 24 -3.61 -5.48 8.17
C PRO A 24 -2.19 -5.27 8.74
N ASP A 25 -1.68 -6.24 9.51
CA ASP A 25 -0.30 -6.27 10.03
C ASP A 25 0.54 -7.37 9.34
N ILE A 26 0.06 -7.94 8.23
CA ILE A 26 0.80 -8.92 7.44
C ILE A 26 2.03 -8.30 6.76
N GLU A 27 3.15 -9.02 6.76
CA GLU A 27 4.38 -8.62 6.07
C GLU A 27 4.25 -8.88 4.56
N ILE A 28 3.81 -7.86 3.81
CA ILE A 28 3.35 -7.99 2.42
C ILE A 28 4.48 -8.48 1.49
N PHE A 29 5.71 -8.04 1.76
CA PHE A 29 6.89 -8.44 0.98
C PHE A 29 7.42 -9.82 1.37
N GLU A 30 7.42 -10.15 2.67
CA GLU A 30 7.91 -11.45 3.14
C GLU A 30 6.99 -12.59 2.72
N GLU A 31 5.67 -12.35 2.77
CA GLU A 31 4.64 -13.29 2.32
C GLU A 31 4.52 -13.35 0.79
N GLY A 32 5.24 -12.50 0.07
CA GLY A 32 5.26 -12.47 -1.40
C GLY A 32 3.95 -11.96 -2.03
N LEU A 33 3.14 -11.22 -1.27
CA LEU A 33 1.91 -10.59 -1.73
C LEU A 33 2.18 -9.41 -2.67
N LEU A 34 3.32 -8.73 -2.48
CA LEU A 34 3.74 -7.62 -3.31
C LEU A 34 5.20 -7.80 -3.76
N ASP A 35 5.42 -7.64 -5.06
CA ASP A 35 6.75 -7.69 -5.65
C ASP A 35 7.22 -6.29 -6.12
N SER A 36 8.33 -6.24 -6.84
CA SER A 36 8.87 -4.99 -7.37
C SER A 36 7.93 -4.30 -8.38
N PHE A 37 7.16 -5.05 -9.17
CA PHE A 37 6.22 -4.48 -10.14
C PHE A 37 4.91 -4.05 -9.48
N GLY A 38 4.39 -4.86 -8.56
CA GLY A 38 3.23 -4.53 -7.75
C GLY A 38 3.48 -3.28 -6.89
N THR A 39 4.71 -3.06 -6.42
CA THR A 39 5.07 -1.81 -5.74
C THR A 39 4.87 -0.60 -6.66
N VAL A 40 5.31 -0.67 -7.93
CA VAL A 40 5.13 0.43 -8.88
C VAL A 40 3.66 0.65 -9.20
N GLU A 41 2.89 -0.43 -9.37
CA GLU A 41 1.44 -0.38 -9.59
C GLU A 41 0.70 0.26 -8.40
N LEU A 42 1.09 -0.10 -7.18
CA LEU A 42 0.55 0.51 -5.96
C LEU A 42 0.78 2.02 -5.95
N LEU A 43 2.01 2.48 -6.17
CA LEU A 43 2.30 3.93 -6.13
C LEU A 43 1.51 4.70 -7.20
N LEU A 44 1.37 4.14 -8.40
CA LEU A 44 0.52 4.69 -9.46
C LEU A 44 -0.96 4.72 -9.06
N ALA A 45 -1.47 3.66 -8.44
CA ALA A 45 -2.86 3.61 -7.98
C ALA A 45 -3.13 4.63 -6.88
N ILE A 46 -2.17 4.82 -5.97
CA ILE A 46 -2.22 5.85 -4.93
C ILE A 46 -2.27 7.25 -5.55
N GLU A 47 -1.38 7.57 -6.49
CA GLU A 47 -1.36 8.85 -7.19
C GLU A 47 -2.71 9.11 -7.88
N ASN A 48 -3.23 8.13 -8.61
CA ASN A 48 -4.49 8.29 -9.36
C ASN A 48 -5.73 8.43 -8.46
N ARG A 49 -5.77 7.76 -7.30
CA ARG A 49 -6.95 7.80 -6.41
C ARG A 49 -6.91 8.92 -5.38
N PHE A 50 -5.72 9.26 -4.88
CA PHE A 50 -5.56 10.17 -3.76
C PHE A 50 -4.83 11.47 -4.13
N ASP A 51 -4.30 11.59 -5.35
CA ASP A 51 -3.46 12.72 -5.79
C ASP A 51 -2.18 12.87 -4.92
N ILE A 52 -1.72 11.75 -4.34
CA ILE A 52 -0.50 11.66 -3.52
C ILE A 52 0.61 11.03 -4.38
N LEU A 53 1.61 11.83 -4.71
CA LEU A 53 2.80 11.35 -5.42
C LEU A 53 3.85 10.88 -4.41
N VAL A 54 4.13 9.59 -4.41
CA VAL A 54 5.24 8.99 -3.64
C VAL A 54 6.36 8.61 -4.60
N PRO A 55 7.51 9.32 -4.59
CA PRO A 55 8.64 8.95 -5.42
C PRO A 55 9.16 7.56 -5.06
N ILE A 56 9.50 6.74 -6.06
CA ILE A 56 10.07 5.40 -5.81
C ILE A 56 11.36 5.45 -4.99
N THR A 57 12.09 6.56 -5.03
CA THR A 57 13.30 6.79 -4.24
C THR A 57 13.04 7.01 -2.75
N GLU A 58 11.81 7.37 -2.38
CA GLU A 58 11.36 7.54 -1.00
C GLU A 58 10.63 6.30 -0.48
N PHE A 59 10.38 5.31 -1.36
CA PHE A 59 9.75 4.07 -0.98
C PHE A 59 10.76 3.12 -0.32
N ASP A 60 10.52 2.82 0.96
CA ASP A 60 11.31 1.87 1.73
C ASP A 60 10.46 0.66 2.11
N ARG A 61 10.89 -0.54 1.70
CA ARG A 61 10.16 -1.79 1.98
C ARG A 61 10.07 -2.11 3.46
N ASP A 62 11.04 -1.69 4.25
CA ASP A 62 11.06 -1.94 5.69
C ASP A 62 10.10 -1.00 6.43
N VAL A 63 9.79 0.16 5.84
CA VAL A 63 8.83 1.14 6.39
C VAL A 63 7.40 0.86 5.89
N TRP A 64 7.25 0.43 4.64
CA TRP A 64 5.97 0.16 3.97
C TRP A 64 5.62 -1.33 3.96
N ASN A 65 6.10 -2.07 4.96
CA ASN A 65 6.08 -3.53 4.99
C ASN A 65 4.71 -4.16 5.28
N THR A 66 3.79 -3.42 5.93
CA THR A 66 2.45 -3.91 6.28
C THR A 66 1.33 -2.98 5.80
N PRO A 67 0.09 -3.48 5.60
CA PRO A 67 -1.03 -2.64 5.15
C PRO A 67 -1.28 -1.45 6.07
N ASN A 68 -1.22 -1.64 7.40
CA ASN A 68 -1.34 -0.56 8.37
C ASN A 68 -0.21 0.47 8.24
N ASN A 69 1.03 0.04 8.01
CA ASN A 69 2.15 0.97 7.85
C ASN A 69 2.01 1.80 6.57
N ILE A 70 1.57 1.18 5.46
CA ILE A 70 1.26 1.89 4.21
C ILE A 70 0.19 2.97 4.45
N VAL A 71 -0.91 2.62 5.13
CA VAL A 71 -1.96 3.58 5.51
C VAL A 71 -1.39 4.74 6.34
N ASN A 72 -0.53 4.44 7.31
CA ASN A 72 0.08 5.46 8.16
C ASN A 72 0.96 6.42 7.35
N GLN A 73 1.84 5.88 6.51
CA GLN A 73 2.72 6.69 5.66
C GLN A 73 1.92 7.58 4.71
N LEU A 74 0.89 7.04 4.05
CA LEU A 74 0.01 7.84 3.19
C LEU A 74 -0.80 8.88 3.95
N SER A 75 -1.12 8.63 5.22
CA SER A 75 -1.81 9.60 6.07
C SER A 75 -0.91 10.77 6.46
N GLU A 76 0.41 10.56 6.54
CA GLU A 76 1.40 11.61 6.82
C GLU A 76 1.70 12.49 5.60
N LEU A 77 1.55 11.92 4.39
CA LEU A 77 1.79 12.61 3.11
C LEU A 77 0.57 13.36 2.56
N LYS A 78 -0.59 13.19 3.21
CA LYS A 78 -1.84 13.86 2.89
C LYS A 78 -1.87 15.30 3.39
#